data_AF-A0A1F3F5W6-F1
#
_entry.id   AF-A0A1F3F5W6-F1
#
_cell.length_a   1.000
_cell.length_b   1.000
_cell.length_c   1.000
_cell.angle_alpha   90.00
_cell.angle_beta   90.00
_cell.angle_gamma   90.00
#
_symmetry.space_group_name_H-M   'P 1'
#
loop_
_entity.id
_entity.type
_entity.pdbx_description
1 polymer ?
#
loop_
_entity_poly.entity_id
_entity_poly.type
_entity_poly.pdbx_seq_one_letter_code
_entity_poly.pdbx_strand_id
1 'polypeptide(L)'
;MFGKKKNTNEFNKVKFKEFSDSAKYQYILKTRKYIYFIIISKEVHYSEECFVAHNEVTGEIDIVKFCDIISVIVDGKETTF
;
A
#
# COMPACT_ATOMS: atom_id res chain seq x y z
N MET A 1 12.56 -30.66 -4.82
CA MET A 1 12.55 -29.36 -5.52
C MET A 1 11.12 -29.03 -5.89
N PHE A 2 10.47 -28.11 -5.18
CA PHE A 2 9.19 -27.55 -5.60
C PHE A 2 9.24 -26.04 -5.35
N GLY A 3 9.83 -25.33 -6.31
CA GLY A 3 9.72 -23.88 -6.38
C GLY A 3 8.28 -23.53 -6.68
N LYS A 4 7.51 -23.16 -5.64
CA LYS A 4 6.22 -22.50 -5.82
C LYS A 4 6.49 -21.21 -6.59
N LYS A 5 6.08 -21.15 -7.86
CA LYS A 5 5.92 -19.89 -8.59
C LYS A 5 4.84 -19.09 -7.82
N LYS A 6 5.26 -18.25 -6.89
CA LYS A 6 4.38 -17.22 -6.29
C LYS A 6 3.98 -16.31 -7.44
N ASN A 7 2.69 -16.12 -7.66
CA ASN A 7 2.20 -15.04 -8.52
C ASN A 7 2.80 -13.74 -7.99
N THR A 8 3.75 -13.19 -8.75
CA THR A 8 4.58 -12.03 -8.37
C THR A 8 3.81 -10.70 -8.41
N ASN A 9 2.50 -10.77 -8.70
CA ASN A 9 1.62 -9.64 -9.00
C ASN A 9 0.70 -9.25 -7.83
N GLU A 10 0.87 -9.78 -6.63
CA GLU A 10 0.11 -9.29 -5.48
C GLU A 10 0.87 -8.21 -4.73
N PHE A 11 0.14 -7.21 -4.24
CA PHE A 11 0.65 -6.23 -3.29
C PHE A 11 0.78 -6.89 -1.91
N ASN A 12 1.92 -6.69 -1.24
CA ASN A 12 2.22 -7.32 0.03
C ASN A 12 3.11 -6.42 0.89
N LYS A 13 3.36 -6.85 2.14
CA LYS A 13 4.21 -6.14 3.10
C LYS A 13 5.58 -5.74 2.55
N VAL A 14 6.22 -6.61 1.75
CA VAL A 14 7.56 -6.35 1.20
C VAL A 14 7.50 -5.20 0.20
N LYS A 15 6.59 -5.29 -0.78
CA LYS A 15 6.36 -4.22 -1.75
C LYS A 15 5.93 -2.92 -1.07
N PHE A 16 5.04 -3.01 -0.09
CA PHE A 16 4.58 -1.86 0.68
C PHE A 16 5.76 -1.13 1.32
N LYS A 17 6.65 -1.87 1.99
CA LYS A 17 7.85 -1.31 2.59
C LYS A 17 8.78 -0.70 1.54
N GLU A 18 9.05 -1.42 0.45
CA GLU A 18 9.89 -0.91 -0.66
C GLU A 18 9.36 0.41 -1.22
N PHE A 19 8.05 0.51 -1.46
CA PHE A 19 7.45 1.75 -1.96
C PHE A 19 7.45 2.86 -0.92
N SER A 20 7.12 2.56 0.34
CA SER A 20 7.18 3.53 1.44
C SER A 20 8.59 4.09 1.63
N ASP A 21 9.63 3.25 1.56
CA ASP A 21 11.03 3.67 1.68
C ASP A 21 11.47 4.50 0.45
N SER A 22 10.87 4.26 -0.72
CA SER A 22 11.20 4.98 -1.97
C SER A 22 10.49 6.33 -2.14
N ALA A 23 9.36 6.54 -1.45
CA ALA A 23 8.52 7.71 -1.59
C ALA A 23 9.18 8.94 -0.93
N LYS A 24 9.32 10.04 -1.68
CA LYS A 24 9.90 11.29 -1.16
C LYS A 24 8.86 12.30 -0.73
N TYR A 25 7.70 12.30 -1.37
CA TYR A 25 6.68 13.34 -1.21
C TYR A 25 5.29 12.75 -1.00
N GLN A 26 4.88 11.80 -1.86
CA GLN A 26 3.51 11.31 -1.87
C GLN A 26 3.47 9.80 -1.99
N TYR A 27 2.65 9.18 -1.13
CA TYR A 27 2.38 7.76 -1.14
C TYR A 27 0.88 7.51 -1.04
N ILE A 28 0.28 7.09 -2.15
CA ILE A 28 -1.17 6.90 -2.30
C ILE A 28 -1.44 5.44 -2.65
N LEU A 29 -2.40 4.84 -1.96
CA LEU A 29 -2.82 3.45 -2.13
C LEU A 29 -4.28 3.42 -2.57
N LYS A 30 -4.56 2.78 -3.70
CA LYS A 30 -5.92 2.66 -4.21
C LYS A 30 -6.45 1.26 -3.96
N THR A 31 -7.69 1.22 -3.48
CA THR A 31 -8.53 0.02 -3.50
C THR A 31 -9.65 0.22 -4.53
N ARG A 32 -10.54 -0.77 -4.67
CA ARG A 32 -11.74 -0.61 -5.51
C ARG A 32 -12.72 0.44 -4.98
N LYS A 33 -12.69 0.74 -3.68
CA LYS A 33 -13.71 1.55 -3.01
C LYS A 33 -13.18 2.90 -2.53
N TYR A 34 -11.95 2.92 -2.05
CA TYR A 34 -11.35 4.08 -1.39
C TYR A 34 -9.92 4.33 -1.84
N ILE A 35 -9.49 5.58 -1.63
CA ILE A 35 -8.13 6.05 -1.81
C ILE A 35 -7.57 6.36 -0.42
N TYR A 36 -6.38 5.85 -0.18
CA TYR A 36 -5.70 5.95 1.10
C TYR A 36 -4.41 6.74 0.95
N PHE A 37 -4.14 7.64 1.89
CA PHE A 37 -2.88 8.36 1.97
C PHE A 37 -2.09 7.92 3.19
N ILE A 38 -0.79 7.82 2.98
CA ILE A 38 0.17 7.57 4.05
C ILE A 38 1.08 8.77 4.18
N ILE A 39 1.07 9.33 5.39
CA ILE A 39 1.92 10.46 5.75
C ILE A 39 3.30 9.90 6.13
N ILE A 40 4.27 10.08 5.24
CA ILE A 40 5.64 9.54 5.37
C ILE A 40 6.36 10.09 6.61
N SER A 41 5.97 11.27 7.13
CA SER A 41 6.56 11.85 8.34
C SER A 41 6.07 11.21 9.65
N LYS A 42 5.15 10.25 9.60
CA LYS A 42 4.63 9.54 10.76
C LYS A 42 4.98 8.06 10.70
N GLU A 43 5.12 7.45 11.86
CA GLU A 43 5.24 6.00 11.96
C GLU A 43 3.99 5.35 11.36
N VAL A 44 4.22 4.41 10.44
CA VAL A 44 3.15 3.66 9.77
C VAL A 44 3.05 2.31 10.44
N HIS A 45 1.90 2.01 11.05
CA HIS A 45 1.66 0.72 11.68
C HIS A 45 1.15 -0.29 10.64
N TYR A 46 1.83 -1.43 10.52
CA TYR A 46 1.43 -2.53 9.63
C TYR A 46 1.83 -3.89 10.19
N SER A 47 1.06 -4.90 9.82
CA SER A 47 1.24 -6.31 10.17
C SER A 47 1.70 -7.13 8.96
N GLU A 48 1.51 -8.45 8.99
CA GLU A 48 1.78 -9.30 7.82
C GLU A 48 0.74 -9.13 6.71
N GLU A 49 -0.50 -8.77 7.05
CA GLU A 49 -1.63 -8.80 6.11
C GLU A 49 -2.27 -7.43 5.89
N CYS A 50 -2.10 -6.49 6.83
CA CYS A 50 -2.77 -5.20 6.79
C CYS A 50 -1.88 -4.05 7.26
N PHE A 51 -2.32 -2.83 6.97
CA PHE A 51 -1.70 -1.59 7.40
C PHE A 51 -2.76 -0.56 7.79
N VAL A 52 -2.37 0.41 8.60
CA VAL A 52 -3.23 1.52 9.01
C VAL A 52 -3.01 2.70 8.06
N ALA A 53 -4.09 3.26 7.51
CA ALA A 53 -4.00 4.43 6.64
C ALA A 53 -5.19 5.37 6.78
N HIS A 54 -4.99 6.61 6.34
CA HIS A 54 -6.04 7.62 6.30
C HIS A 54 -6.86 7.46 5.02
N ASN A 55 -8.17 7.35 5.15
CA ASN A 55 -9.11 7.35 4.05
C ASN A 55 -9.39 8.79 3.63
N GLU A 56 -9.07 9.13 2.39
CA GLU A 56 -9.28 10.51 1.90
C GLU A 56 -10.74 10.88 1.71
N VAL A 57 -11.60 9.88 1.47
CA VAL A 57 -13.01 10.13 1.17
C VAL A 57 -13.77 10.42 2.45
N THR A 58 -13.48 9.69 3.53
CA THR A 58 -14.17 9.82 4.82
C THR A 58 -13.41 10.67 5.84
N GLY A 59 -12.10 10.84 5.68
CA GLY A 59 -11.21 11.46 6.68
C GLY A 59 -10.89 10.55 7.87
N GLU A 60 -11.39 9.31 7.86
CA GLU A 60 -11.22 8.35 8.95
C GLU A 60 -9.91 7.55 8.81
N ILE A 61 -9.54 6.86 9.88
CA ILE A 61 -8.42 5.92 9.89
C ILE A 61 -8.97 4.51 9.70
N ASP A 62 -8.52 3.83 8.65
CA ASP A 62 -8.94 2.47 8.30
C ASP A 62 -7.79 1.48 8.47
N ILE A 63 -8.14 0.22 8.75
CA ILE A 63 -7.24 -0.94 8.62
C ILE A 63 -7.46 -1.54 7.23
N VAL A 64 -6.45 -1.45 6.38
CA VAL A 64 -6.51 -1.86 4.97
C VAL A 64 -5.68 -3.12 4.76
N LYS A 65 -6.24 -4.13 4.08
CA LYS A 65 -5.50 -5.34 3.74
C LYS A 65 -4.65 -5.12 2.50
N PHE A 66 -3.46 -5.69 2.46
CA PHE A 66 -2.58 -5.59 1.29
C PHE A 66 -3.22 -6.19 0.03
N CYS A 67 -4.00 -7.26 0.17
CA CYS A 67 -4.70 -7.90 -0.95
C CYS A 67 -5.78 -7.01 -1.60
N ASP A 68 -6.25 -5.97 -0.90
CA ASP A 68 -7.28 -5.08 -1.42
C ASP A 68 -6.69 -3.95 -2.29
N ILE A 69 -5.35 -3.80 -2.28
CA ILE A 69 -4.63 -2.78 -3.04
C ILE A 69 -4.52 -3.20 -4.50
N ILE A 70 -5.05 -2.34 -5.37
CA ILE A 70 -5.05 -2.54 -6.83
C ILE A 70 -3.98 -1.71 -7.54
N SER A 71 -3.64 -0.55 -6.98
CA SER A 71 -2.57 0.31 -7.50
C SER A 71 -1.98 1.17 -6.41
N VAL A 72 -0.73 1.56 -6.65
CA VAL A 72 0.05 2.43 -5.77
C VAL A 72 0.56 3.60 -6.60
N ILE A 73 0.47 4.81 -6.07
CA ILE A 73 1.11 5.99 -6.65
C ILE A 73 2.22 6.44 -5.70
N VAL A 74 3.45 6.45 -6.22
CA VAL A 74 4.64 6.95 -5.52
C VAL A 74 5.14 8.18 -6.25
N ASP A 75 5.14 9.33 -5.59
CA ASP A 75 5.62 10.61 -6.14
C ASP A 75 5.04 10.93 -7.54
N GLY A 76 3.74 10.63 -7.73
CA GLY A 76 3.01 10.86 -8.98
C GLY A 76 3.14 9.76 -10.04
N LYS A 77 3.89 8.68 -9.78
CA LYS A 77 4.00 7.53 -10.69
C LYS A 77 3.13 6.37 -10.22
N GLU A 78 2.14 6.00 -11.02
CA GLU A 78 1.26 4.87 -10.74
C GLU A 78 1.90 3.53 -11.14
N THR A 79 1.87 2.57 -10.22
CA THR A 79 2.26 1.18 -10.42
C THR A 79 1.06 0.30 -10.13
N THR A 80 0.72 -0.57 -11.08
CA THR A 80 -0.34 -1.59 -10.97
C THR A 80 0.31 -2.97 -10.85
N PHE A 81 -0.43 -3.93 -10.28
CA PHE A 81 0.05 -5.29 -10.04
C PHE A 81 -0.89 -6.30 -10.68
#